data_AF-A0A9P5J877-F1
#
_entry.id   AF-A0A9P5J877-F1
#
_cell.length_a   1.000
_cell.length_b   1.000
_cell.length_c   1.000
_cell.angle_alpha   90.00
_cell.angle_beta   90.00
_cell.angle_gamma   90.00
#
_symmetry.space_group_name_H-M   'P 1'
#
loop_
_entity.id
_entity.type
_entity.pdbx_description
1 polymer ?
#
loop_
_entity_poly.entity_id
_entity_poly.type
_entity_poly.pdbx_seq_one_letter_code
_entity_poly.pdbx_strand_id
1 'polypeptide(L)'
;MGLAKSIGLMSYSRVLRLCRFTHEDITKLTQVLQLPKTIRTQNNSIFYAHEALAILLARLASSGTLSSLTDVFGYSETQLSGCINATGELIITRWQHLLAFSETRFTPSTLDMYAKAVRIKGCPSHQIWGFIDCTIMPLCRPTRNQRTVYNGYKRQHALKYQGVTLPNGIVLCYGPEAGRRADGAVLKQSGLVEALRKHAVGTRGQRLFLYGDPAYGEGDIIMSGLKKVSRLTSLERDLNKEMSRYRQCAEWSFGKVTTLFPFTRNEYLNKLGLSAVGRHFLLSVLFTNAHTCLYGSETSRFYGLPPPLLDSYFC
;
A
#
# COMPACT_ATOMS: atom_id res chain seq x y z
N MET A 1 -36.62 7.79 -6.91
CA MET A 1 -35.48 8.30 -6.10
C MET A 1 -34.34 8.61 -7.06
N GLY A 2 -34.02 9.89 -7.24
CA GLY A 2 -33.25 10.40 -8.37
C GLY A 2 -31.78 9.98 -8.41
N LEU A 3 -31.32 9.65 -9.63
CA LEU A 3 -29.94 9.40 -10.03
C LEU A 3 -29.05 10.59 -9.62
N ALA A 4 -28.09 10.37 -8.73
CA ALA A 4 -27.06 11.36 -8.44
C ALA A 4 -26.08 11.40 -9.62
N LYS A 5 -26.31 12.30 -10.57
CA LYS A 5 -25.49 12.48 -11.78
C LYS A 5 -24.15 13.18 -11.55
N SER A 6 -23.83 13.56 -10.30
CA SER A 6 -22.56 14.18 -9.94
C SER A 6 -22.27 13.92 -8.48
N ILE A 7 -21.00 13.65 -8.14
CA ILE A 7 -20.60 13.46 -6.75
C ILE A 7 -20.97 14.66 -5.88
N GLY A 8 -20.91 15.89 -6.41
CA GLY A 8 -21.20 17.13 -5.68
C GLY A 8 -22.62 17.21 -5.10
N LEU A 9 -23.55 16.39 -5.61
CA LEU A 9 -24.93 16.33 -5.11
C LEU A 9 -25.13 15.27 -4.00
N MET A 10 -24.10 14.46 -3.72
CA MET A 10 -24.17 13.42 -2.70
C MET A 10 -23.87 14.01 -1.31
N SER A 11 -24.61 13.54 -0.30
CA SER A 11 -24.36 13.94 1.08
C SER A 11 -22.94 13.59 1.53
N TYR A 12 -22.40 14.37 2.46
CA TYR A 12 -21.06 14.17 3.03
C TYR A 12 -20.84 12.72 3.51
N SER A 13 -21.80 12.16 4.26
CA SER A 13 -21.70 10.79 4.78
C SER A 13 -21.72 9.73 3.68
N ARG A 14 -22.43 10.00 2.57
CA ARG A 14 -22.44 9.11 1.41
C ARG A 14 -21.10 9.13 0.68
N VAL A 15 -20.50 10.31 0.49
CA VAL A 15 -19.18 10.42 -0.17
C VAL A 15 -18.08 9.77 0.66
N LEU A 16 -18.04 10.00 1.96
CA LEU A 16 -17.08 9.33 2.85
C LEU A 16 -17.23 7.80 2.82
N ARG A 17 -18.46 7.29 2.84
CA ARG A 17 -18.72 5.84 2.71
C ARG A 17 -18.45 5.27 1.33
N LEU A 18 -18.51 6.07 0.27
CA LEU A 18 -18.21 5.59 -1.08
C LEU A 18 -16.72 5.65 -1.36
N CYS A 19 -16.05 6.75 -1.01
CA CYS A 19 -14.69 7.04 -1.46
C CYS A 19 -13.63 6.87 -0.37
N ARG A 20 -14.02 6.73 0.91
CA ARG A 20 -13.12 6.81 2.11
C ARG A 20 -12.50 8.19 2.34
N PHE A 21 -12.96 9.19 1.60
CA PHE A 21 -12.53 10.58 1.69
C PHE A 21 -13.75 11.49 1.66
N THR A 22 -13.65 12.65 2.29
CA THR A 22 -14.68 13.69 2.20
C THR A 22 -14.61 14.42 0.86
N HIS A 23 -15.59 15.28 0.58
CA HIS A 23 -15.55 16.17 -0.58
C HIS A 23 -14.32 17.08 -0.61
N GLU A 24 -13.99 17.65 0.54
CA GLU A 24 -12.83 18.54 0.70
C GLU A 24 -11.54 17.77 0.48
N ASP A 25 -11.47 16.53 0.99
CA ASP A 25 -10.30 15.68 0.80
C ASP A 25 -10.12 15.25 -0.65
N ILE A 26 -11.20 14.90 -1.37
CA ILE A 26 -11.14 14.59 -2.80
C ILE A 26 -10.67 15.82 -3.59
N THR A 27 -11.11 17.02 -3.20
CA THR A 27 -10.68 18.27 -3.84
C THR A 27 -9.18 18.50 -3.62
N LYS A 28 -8.70 18.38 -2.37
CA LYS A 28 -7.27 18.47 -2.04
C LYS A 28 -6.45 17.40 -2.77
N LEU A 29 -6.93 16.16 -2.77
CA LEU A 29 -6.28 15.04 -3.47
C LEU A 29 -6.14 15.33 -4.97
N THR A 30 -7.17 15.87 -5.60
CA THR A 30 -7.13 16.24 -7.02
C THR A 30 -6.00 17.24 -7.32
N GLN A 31 -5.79 18.20 -6.40
CA GLN A 31 -4.74 19.22 -6.51
C GLN A 31 -3.35 18.62 -6.28
N VAL A 32 -3.14 17.91 -5.17
CA VAL A 32 -1.81 17.35 -4.84
C VAL A 32 -1.39 16.24 -5.79
N LEU A 33 -2.34 15.46 -6.32
CA LEU A 33 -2.08 14.48 -7.37
C LEU A 33 -1.81 15.13 -8.73
N GLN A 34 -2.00 16.45 -8.84
CA GLN A 34 -1.78 17.26 -10.04
C GLN A 34 -2.54 16.69 -11.24
N LEU A 35 -3.79 16.28 -11.02
CA LEU A 35 -4.63 15.75 -12.08
C LEU A 35 -5.00 16.87 -13.07
N PRO A 36 -5.03 16.59 -14.39
CA PRO A 36 -5.51 17.56 -15.36
C PRO A 36 -6.98 17.87 -15.11
N LYS A 37 -7.44 19.07 -15.46
CA LYS A 37 -8.84 19.52 -15.26
C LYS A 37 -9.87 18.48 -15.75
N THR A 38 -9.56 17.83 -16.86
CA THR A 38 -10.37 16.75 -17.44
C THR A 38 -9.49 15.58 -17.83
N ILE A 39 -10.03 14.37 -17.70
CA ILE A 39 -9.39 13.11 -18.08
C ILE A 39 -10.16 12.53 -19.26
N ARG A 40 -9.46 12.29 -20.38
CA ARG A 40 -10.01 11.66 -21.57
C ARG A 40 -9.68 10.16 -21.56
N THR A 41 -10.69 9.32 -21.76
CA THR A 41 -10.52 7.87 -21.84
C THR A 41 -10.15 7.44 -23.26
N GLN A 42 -9.70 6.19 -23.43
CA GLN A 42 -9.42 5.61 -24.75
C GLN A 42 -10.63 5.62 -25.68
N ASN A 43 -11.85 5.53 -25.12
CA ASN A 43 -13.10 5.59 -25.88
C ASN A 43 -13.63 7.03 -26.03
N ASN A 44 -12.76 8.03 -25.90
CA ASN A 44 -13.06 9.46 -26.05
C ASN A 44 -14.10 10.04 -25.07
N SER A 45 -14.47 9.30 -24.02
CA SER A 45 -15.28 9.87 -22.93
C SER A 45 -14.43 10.84 -22.12
N ILE A 46 -15.04 11.93 -21.66
CA ILE A 46 -14.36 12.99 -20.91
C ILE A 46 -14.99 13.09 -19.52
N PHE A 47 -14.16 13.12 -18.49
CA PHE A 47 -14.55 13.26 -17.10
C PHE A 47 -13.83 14.44 -16.46
N TYR A 48 -14.47 15.14 -15.53
CA TYR A 48 -13.76 16.10 -14.69
C TYR A 48 -12.87 15.37 -13.68
N ALA A 49 -11.73 15.96 -13.34
CA ALA A 49 -10.71 15.35 -12.48
C ALA A 49 -11.25 14.83 -11.15
N HIS A 50 -12.06 15.66 -10.46
CA HIS A 50 -12.63 15.35 -9.14
C HIS A 50 -13.60 14.15 -9.20
N GLU A 51 -14.42 14.09 -10.25
CA GLU A 51 -15.37 13.00 -10.48
C GLU A 51 -14.65 11.72 -10.88
N ALA A 52 -13.67 11.82 -11.77
CA ALA A 52 -12.85 10.70 -12.21
C ALA A 52 -12.08 10.06 -11.04
N LEU A 53 -11.50 10.90 -10.18
CA LEU A 53 -10.84 10.46 -8.94
C LEU A 53 -11.84 9.78 -8.00
N ALA A 54 -13.03 10.36 -7.83
CA ALA A 54 -14.04 9.76 -6.98
C ALA A 54 -14.57 8.41 -7.49
N ILE A 55 -14.75 8.27 -8.81
CA ILE A 55 -15.12 6.99 -9.44
C ILE A 55 -14.04 5.94 -9.16
N LEU A 56 -12.75 6.30 -9.30
CA LEU A 56 -11.63 5.41 -8.98
C LEU A 56 -11.61 5.02 -7.50
N LEU A 57 -11.74 5.99 -6.59
CA LEU A 57 -11.79 5.75 -5.14
C LEU A 57 -12.97 4.84 -4.77
N ALA A 58 -14.15 5.13 -5.29
CA ALA A 58 -15.35 4.32 -5.08
C ALA A 58 -15.19 2.89 -5.63
N ARG A 59 -14.50 2.73 -6.76
CA ARG A 59 -14.18 1.40 -7.29
C ARG A 59 -13.30 0.61 -6.33
N LEU A 60 -12.23 1.22 -5.82
CA LEU A 60 -11.30 0.54 -4.92
C LEU A 60 -11.93 0.26 -3.55
N ALA A 61 -12.79 1.16 -3.07
CA ALA A 61 -13.49 1.07 -1.80
C ALA A 61 -14.68 0.09 -1.80
N SER A 62 -15.10 -0.39 -2.97
CA SER A 62 -16.25 -1.28 -3.14
C SER A 62 -15.81 -2.69 -3.56
N SER A 63 -16.39 -3.71 -2.93
CA SER A 63 -16.28 -5.10 -3.42
C SER A 63 -17.31 -5.42 -4.52
N GLY A 64 -18.14 -4.45 -4.94
CA GLY A 64 -19.21 -4.64 -5.93
C GLY A 64 -18.72 -4.66 -7.39
N THR A 65 -19.67 -4.89 -8.30
CA THR A 65 -19.45 -4.90 -9.76
C THR A 65 -19.32 -3.48 -10.33
N LEU A 66 -19.09 -3.33 -11.64
CA LEU A 66 -19.18 -2.02 -12.30
C LEU A 66 -20.64 -1.54 -12.37
N SER A 67 -21.60 -2.45 -12.57
CA SER A 67 -23.03 -2.16 -12.50
C SER A 67 -23.44 -1.43 -11.22
N SER A 68 -22.89 -1.77 -10.04
CA SER A 68 -23.24 -1.02 -8.82
C SER A 68 -22.72 0.42 -8.83
N LEU A 69 -21.64 0.71 -9.57
CA LEU A 69 -21.17 2.07 -9.80
C LEU A 69 -22.00 2.79 -10.86
N THR A 70 -22.60 2.09 -11.82
CA THR A 70 -23.56 2.66 -12.78
C THR A 70 -24.74 3.28 -12.05
N ASP A 71 -25.30 2.61 -11.04
CA ASP A 71 -26.42 3.13 -10.25
C ASP A 71 -26.05 4.38 -9.43
N VAL A 72 -24.76 4.52 -9.09
CA VAL A 72 -24.25 5.62 -8.27
C VAL A 72 -23.88 6.83 -9.11
N PHE A 73 -23.21 6.62 -10.25
CA PHE A 73 -22.62 7.70 -11.06
C PHE A 73 -23.35 7.94 -12.39
N GLY A 74 -24.24 7.05 -12.81
CA GLY A 74 -25.06 7.20 -14.02
C GLY A 74 -24.31 6.99 -15.35
N TYR A 75 -23.09 6.46 -15.30
CA TYR A 75 -22.29 6.12 -16.50
C TYR A 75 -22.40 4.65 -16.85
N SER A 76 -22.28 4.32 -18.13
CA SER A 76 -22.19 2.91 -18.56
C SER A 76 -20.94 2.21 -18.00
N GLU A 77 -20.97 0.88 -17.88
CA GLU A 77 -19.82 0.12 -17.39
C GLU A 77 -18.55 0.36 -18.23
N THR A 78 -18.70 0.51 -19.54
CA THR A 78 -17.59 0.83 -20.46
C THR A 78 -16.97 2.19 -20.14
N GLN A 79 -17.79 3.21 -19.90
CA GLN A 79 -17.34 4.54 -19.52
C GLN A 79 -16.63 4.53 -18.17
N LEU A 80 -17.21 3.85 -17.18
CA LEU A 80 -16.62 3.69 -15.84
C LEU A 80 -15.27 2.97 -15.90
N SER A 81 -15.21 1.83 -16.60
CA SER A 81 -13.96 1.08 -16.78
C SER A 81 -12.88 1.94 -17.46
N GLY A 82 -13.25 2.68 -18.50
CA GLY A 82 -12.34 3.62 -19.17
C GLY A 82 -11.83 4.71 -18.23
N CYS A 83 -12.72 5.30 -17.42
CA CYS A 83 -12.38 6.34 -16.44
C CYS A 83 -11.43 5.82 -15.35
N ILE A 84 -11.74 4.66 -14.76
CA ILE A 84 -10.94 4.02 -13.72
C ILE A 84 -9.52 3.74 -14.23
N ASN A 85 -9.40 3.15 -15.42
CA ASN A 85 -8.09 2.82 -15.99
C ASN A 85 -7.28 4.06 -16.37
N ALA A 86 -7.90 5.05 -17.03
CA ALA A 86 -7.21 6.28 -17.43
C ALA A 86 -6.72 7.08 -16.21
N THR A 87 -7.58 7.25 -15.20
CA THR A 87 -7.25 7.97 -13.97
C THR A 87 -6.18 7.23 -13.16
N GLY A 88 -6.32 5.91 -13.01
CA GLY A 88 -5.37 5.09 -12.30
C GLY A 88 -3.98 5.07 -12.95
N GLU A 89 -3.91 5.05 -14.27
CA GLU A 89 -2.64 5.13 -15.01
C GLU A 89 -1.96 6.47 -14.77
N LEU A 90 -2.67 7.60 -14.95
CA LEU A 90 -2.11 8.94 -14.70
C LEU A 90 -1.49 9.06 -13.30
N ILE A 91 -2.18 8.56 -12.28
CA ILE A 91 -1.70 8.60 -10.90
C ILE A 91 -0.48 7.72 -10.71
N ILE A 92 -0.49 6.48 -11.19
CA ILE A 92 0.63 5.54 -10.99
C ILE A 92 1.87 5.99 -11.75
N THR A 93 1.73 6.41 -13.01
CA THR A 93 2.85 6.92 -13.81
C THR A 93 3.54 8.07 -13.09
N ARG A 94 2.77 8.99 -12.48
CA ARG A 94 3.33 10.14 -11.78
C ARG A 94 3.87 9.80 -10.39
N TRP A 95 3.12 9.03 -9.59
CA TRP A 95 3.31 8.96 -8.14
C TRP A 95 3.76 7.59 -7.61
N GLN A 96 3.91 6.55 -8.44
CA GLN A 96 4.36 5.24 -7.94
C GLN A 96 5.74 5.29 -7.27
N HIS A 97 6.59 6.24 -7.67
CA HIS A 97 7.91 6.44 -7.08
C HIS A 97 7.82 6.78 -5.58
N LEU A 98 6.68 7.26 -5.08
CA LEU A 98 6.41 7.46 -3.65
C LEU A 98 6.35 6.16 -2.83
N LEU A 99 6.08 5.03 -3.49
CA LEU A 99 6.04 3.71 -2.86
C LEU A 99 7.42 3.05 -2.77
N ALA A 100 8.43 3.61 -3.42
CA ALA A 100 9.80 3.08 -3.40
C ALA A 100 10.67 3.77 -2.34
N PHE A 101 11.76 3.08 -1.97
CA PHE A 101 12.84 3.72 -1.22
C PHE A 101 13.54 4.75 -2.10
N SER A 102 13.82 5.93 -1.56
CA SER A 102 14.54 7.03 -2.23
C SER A 102 15.49 7.70 -1.26
N GLU A 103 16.75 7.89 -1.65
CA GLU A 103 17.77 8.57 -0.84
C GLU A 103 17.37 10.01 -0.45
N THR A 104 16.56 10.67 -1.26
CA THR A 104 16.07 12.03 -0.98
C THR A 104 15.06 12.07 0.16
N ARG A 105 14.25 11.01 0.33
CA ARG A 105 13.27 10.92 1.43
C ARG A 105 13.84 10.23 2.65
N PHE A 106 14.71 9.25 2.44
CA PHE A 106 15.31 8.42 3.48
C PHE A 106 16.76 8.85 3.74
N THR A 107 16.91 10.12 4.13
CA THR A 107 18.19 10.67 4.57
C THR A 107 18.62 10.06 5.92
N PRO A 108 19.90 10.16 6.30
CA PRO A 108 20.35 9.70 7.62
C PRO A 108 19.56 10.28 8.79
N SER A 109 19.14 11.55 8.69
CA SER A 109 18.32 12.20 9.72
C SER A 109 16.91 11.60 9.79
N THR A 110 16.29 11.36 8.63
CA THR A 110 14.96 10.72 8.57
C THR A 110 14.99 9.30 9.14
N LEU A 111 16.04 8.52 8.80
CA LEU A 111 16.19 7.16 9.31
C LEU A 111 16.44 7.13 10.82
N ASP A 112 17.27 8.04 11.35
CA ASP A 112 17.48 8.17 12.80
C ASP A 112 16.20 8.60 13.52
N MET A 113 15.37 9.47 12.93
CA MET A 113 14.07 9.83 13.48
C MET A 113 13.17 8.59 13.61
N TYR A 114 13.09 7.75 12.57
CA TYR A 114 12.32 6.52 12.62
C TYR A 114 12.88 5.52 13.65
N ALA A 115 14.19 5.30 13.67
CA ALA A 115 14.83 4.42 14.65
C ALA A 115 14.63 4.92 16.08
N LYS A 116 14.69 6.23 16.30
CA LYS A 116 14.40 6.86 17.59
C LYS A 116 12.96 6.62 18.03
N ALA A 117 11.98 6.73 17.12
CA ALA A 117 10.57 6.46 17.45
C ALA A 117 10.36 5.00 17.88
N VAL A 118 10.99 4.04 17.18
CA VAL A 118 10.97 2.62 17.53
C VAL A 118 11.63 2.37 18.89
N ARG A 119 12.78 3.01 19.15
CA ARG A 119 13.49 2.92 20.43
C ARG A 119 12.68 3.48 21.60
N ILE A 120 12.11 4.68 21.45
CA ILE A 120 11.28 5.32 22.48
C ILE A 120 10.07 4.44 22.83
N LYS A 121 9.55 3.68 21.87
CA LYS A 121 8.47 2.74 22.12
C LYS A 121 8.87 1.54 22.99
N GLY A 122 10.16 1.32 23.19
CA GLY A 122 10.72 0.26 24.04
C GLY A 122 11.32 -0.91 23.28
N CYS A 123 11.53 -0.79 21.95
CA CYS A 123 12.11 -1.89 21.18
C CYS A 123 13.52 -2.23 21.67
N PRO A 124 13.85 -3.51 21.92
CA PRO A 124 15.18 -3.94 22.36
C PRO A 124 16.31 -3.52 21.41
N SER A 125 16.05 -3.42 20.11
CA SER A 125 17.04 -2.99 19.12
C SER A 125 16.92 -1.50 18.83
N HIS A 126 18.05 -0.81 18.94
CA HIS A 126 18.13 0.65 18.71
C HIS A 126 18.34 1.02 17.23
N GLN A 127 18.50 0.02 16.35
CA GLN A 127 18.90 0.24 14.96
C GLN A 127 17.77 -0.08 13.96
N ILE A 128 16.56 -0.43 14.43
CA ILE A 128 15.42 -0.74 13.57
C ILE A 128 14.67 0.54 13.23
N TRP A 129 14.54 0.86 11.94
CA TRP A 129 13.84 2.06 11.46
C TRP A 129 12.52 1.77 10.74
N GLY A 130 12.21 0.50 10.45
CA GLY A 130 10.98 0.11 9.78
C GLY A 130 10.77 -1.39 9.76
N PHE A 131 9.58 -1.81 9.33
CA PHE A 131 9.15 -3.21 9.39
C PHE A 131 8.74 -3.70 8.00
N ILE A 132 9.36 -4.80 7.55
CA ILE A 132 9.16 -5.33 6.19
C ILE A 132 8.34 -6.60 6.21
N ASP A 133 7.33 -6.67 5.35
CA ASP A 133 6.48 -7.86 5.26
C ASP A 133 5.92 -8.05 3.85
N CYS A 134 5.53 -9.28 3.52
CA CYS A 134 4.88 -9.60 2.26
C CYS A 134 3.39 -9.87 2.45
N THR A 135 2.58 -9.36 1.54
CA THR A 135 1.15 -9.64 1.50
C THR A 135 0.76 -10.33 0.21
N ILE A 136 -0.24 -11.21 0.30
CA ILE A 136 -0.73 -12.02 -0.81
C ILE A 136 -2.13 -11.54 -1.15
N MET A 137 -2.33 -11.09 -2.39
CA MET A 137 -3.62 -10.64 -2.90
C MET A 137 -4.24 -11.72 -3.79
N PRO A 138 -5.43 -12.24 -3.44
CA PRO A 138 -6.04 -13.34 -4.17
C PRO A 138 -6.56 -12.88 -5.54
N LEU A 139 -6.58 -13.83 -6.46
CA LEU A 139 -6.99 -13.64 -7.85
C LEU A 139 -8.04 -14.67 -8.24
N CYS A 140 -8.87 -14.28 -9.21
CA CYS A 140 -9.68 -15.21 -9.96
C CYS A 140 -8.74 -16.19 -10.66
N ARG A 141 -9.12 -17.46 -10.75
CA ARG A 141 -8.36 -18.46 -11.50
C ARG A 141 -8.15 -17.96 -12.94
N PRO A 142 -6.91 -17.67 -13.35
CA PRO A 142 -6.65 -17.16 -14.69
C PRO A 142 -6.76 -18.30 -15.70
N THR A 143 -7.19 -17.96 -16.92
CA THR A 143 -7.29 -18.91 -18.04
C THR A 143 -5.93 -19.23 -18.66
N ARG A 144 -5.00 -18.28 -18.63
CA ARG A 144 -3.62 -18.41 -19.15
C ARG A 144 -2.62 -18.29 -18.01
N ASN A 145 -1.46 -18.95 -18.14
CA ASN A 145 -0.34 -18.87 -17.19
C ASN A 145 -0.71 -19.17 -15.73
N GLN A 146 -1.69 -20.07 -15.52
CA GLN A 146 -2.22 -20.41 -14.20
C GLN A 146 -1.13 -20.83 -13.20
N ARG A 147 -0.22 -21.70 -13.64
CA ARG A 147 0.88 -22.22 -12.82
C ARG A 147 1.86 -21.13 -12.34
N THR A 148 1.92 -20.00 -13.06
CA THR A 148 2.83 -18.89 -12.73
C THR A 148 2.40 -18.18 -11.47
N VAL A 149 1.09 -18.02 -11.26
CA VAL A 149 0.52 -17.25 -10.14
C VAL A 149 -0.16 -18.11 -9.07
N TYR A 150 -0.16 -19.43 -9.23
CA TYR A 150 -0.68 -20.35 -8.22
C TYR A 150 0.28 -20.44 -7.02
N ASN A 151 -0.18 -19.99 -5.86
CA ASN A 151 0.52 -20.10 -4.59
C ASN A 151 0.15 -21.43 -3.92
N GLY A 152 1.09 -22.37 -3.86
CA GLY A 152 0.87 -23.68 -3.24
C GLY A 152 0.69 -23.65 -1.72
N TYR A 153 1.27 -22.66 -1.03
CA TYR A 153 1.15 -22.48 0.42
C TYR A 153 -0.27 -22.06 0.82
N LYS A 154 -0.87 -21.10 0.08
CA LYS A 154 -2.25 -20.64 0.29
C LYS A 154 -3.29 -21.43 -0.52
N ARG A 155 -2.84 -22.33 -1.41
CA ARG A 155 -3.69 -23.11 -2.34
C ARG A 155 -4.65 -22.25 -3.18
N GLN A 156 -4.17 -21.07 -3.61
CA GLN A 156 -4.97 -20.10 -4.38
C GLN A 156 -4.11 -19.40 -5.44
N HIS A 157 -4.75 -18.78 -6.44
CA HIS A 157 -4.04 -17.87 -7.37
C HIS A 157 -3.86 -16.52 -6.71
N ALA A 158 -2.68 -15.95 -6.80
CA ALA A 158 -2.41 -14.70 -6.13
C ALA A 158 -1.25 -13.90 -6.76
N LEU A 159 -1.27 -12.60 -6.50
CA LEU A 159 -0.10 -11.75 -6.59
C LEU A 159 0.47 -11.54 -5.19
N LYS A 160 1.78 -11.29 -5.12
CA LYS A 160 2.48 -10.95 -3.88
C LYS A 160 3.05 -9.55 -3.99
N TYR A 161 2.99 -8.82 -2.89
CA TYR A 161 3.56 -7.49 -2.75
C TYR A 161 4.40 -7.44 -1.49
N GLN A 162 5.53 -6.76 -1.56
CA GLN A 162 6.38 -6.49 -0.41
C GLN A 162 6.10 -5.06 0.07
N GLY A 163 5.86 -4.89 1.37
CA GLY A 163 5.66 -3.59 1.98
C GLY A 163 6.66 -3.31 3.08
N VAL A 164 7.05 -2.04 3.22
CA VAL A 164 7.80 -1.54 4.38
C VAL A 164 6.93 -0.54 5.11
N THR A 165 6.56 -0.88 6.35
CA THR A 165 5.82 0.01 7.24
C THR A 165 6.79 0.88 8.02
N LEU A 166 6.61 2.19 7.89
CA LEU A 166 7.37 3.19 8.63
C LEU A 166 6.67 3.52 9.96
N PRO A 167 7.41 3.98 10.99
CA PRO A 167 6.82 4.34 12.28
C PRO A 167 5.76 5.45 12.22
N ASN A 168 5.82 6.31 11.20
CA ASN A 168 4.79 7.34 10.96
C ASN A 168 3.54 6.80 10.21
N GLY A 169 3.48 5.50 9.94
CA GLY A 169 2.36 4.84 9.28
C GLY A 169 2.34 4.92 7.75
N ILE A 170 3.33 5.54 7.12
CA ILE A 170 3.51 5.48 5.67
C ILE A 170 4.01 4.09 5.27
N VAL A 171 3.51 3.59 4.14
CA VAL A 171 3.83 2.28 3.61
C VAL A 171 4.53 2.42 2.26
N LEU A 172 5.76 1.92 2.18
CA LEU A 172 6.42 1.64 0.90
C LEU A 172 5.89 0.32 0.36
N CYS A 173 5.84 0.15 -0.96
CA CYS A 173 5.32 -1.06 -1.59
C CYS A 173 6.01 -1.36 -2.92
N TYR A 174 6.43 -2.61 -3.08
CA TYR A 174 6.95 -3.20 -4.31
C TYR A 174 6.08 -4.37 -4.78
N GLY A 175 5.98 -4.53 -6.09
CA GLY A 175 5.23 -5.58 -6.77
C GLY A 175 4.49 -5.02 -7.99
N PRO A 176 3.62 -5.83 -8.63
CA PRO A 176 3.26 -7.20 -8.26
C PRO A 176 4.33 -8.25 -8.60
N GLU A 177 4.51 -9.23 -7.72
CA GLU A 177 5.25 -10.46 -7.99
C GLU A 177 4.32 -11.68 -8.02
N ALA A 178 4.80 -12.78 -8.60
CA ALA A 178 4.04 -14.02 -8.64
C ALA A 178 3.78 -14.54 -7.20
N GLY A 179 2.52 -14.84 -6.86
CA GLY A 179 2.11 -15.17 -5.49
C GLY A 179 2.89 -16.33 -4.85
N ARG A 180 3.42 -17.24 -5.67
CA ARG A 180 4.19 -18.42 -5.26
C ARG A 180 5.61 -18.12 -4.76
N ARG A 181 6.17 -16.94 -5.09
CA ARG A 181 7.55 -16.61 -4.74
C ARG A 181 7.71 -16.53 -3.23
N ALA A 182 8.83 -17.02 -2.71
CA ALA A 182 9.21 -16.81 -1.31
C ALA A 182 9.53 -15.33 -1.04
N ASP A 183 9.42 -14.88 0.20
CA ASP A 183 9.57 -13.46 0.55
C ASP A 183 10.99 -12.94 0.28
N GLY A 184 12.01 -13.75 0.57
CA GLY A 184 13.39 -13.44 0.18
C GLY A 184 13.62 -13.31 -1.33
N ALA A 185 12.85 -14.03 -2.16
CA ALA A 185 12.93 -13.87 -3.62
C ALA A 185 12.32 -12.54 -4.08
N VAL A 186 11.18 -12.14 -3.50
CA VAL A 186 10.57 -10.82 -3.77
C VAL A 186 11.50 -9.69 -3.30
N LEU A 187 12.13 -9.84 -2.13
CA LEU A 187 13.13 -8.90 -1.64
C LEU A 187 14.27 -8.71 -2.64
N LYS A 188 14.85 -9.80 -3.15
CA LYS A 188 15.93 -9.72 -4.15
C LYS A 188 15.48 -9.01 -5.43
N GLN A 189 14.25 -9.25 -5.88
CA GLN A 189 13.72 -8.63 -7.10
C GLN A 189 13.40 -7.14 -6.92
N SER A 190 13.06 -6.72 -5.70
CA SER A 190 12.72 -5.33 -5.40
C SER A 190 13.89 -4.35 -5.55
N GLY A 191 15.14 -4.84 -5.54
CA GLY A 191 16.34 -4.00 -5.48
C GLY A 191 16.51 -3.24 -4.15
N LEU A 192 15.63 -3.48 -3.17
CA LEU A 192 15.66 -2.82 -1.88
C LEU A 192 16.95 -3.14 -1.14
N VAL A 193 17.51 -4.33 -1.32
CA VAL A 193 18.73 -4.76 -0.62
C VAL A 193 19.90 -3.86 -0.97
N GLU A 194 20.11 -3.65 -2.26
CA GLU A 194 21.19 -2.86 -2.82
C GLU A 194 21.05 -1.38 -2.41
N ALA A 195 19.81 -0.86 -2.39
CA ALA A 195 19.53 0.49 -1.94
C ALA A 195 19.85 0.66 -0.44
N LEU A 196 19.41 -0.26 0.41
CA LEU A 196 19.63 -0.16 1.86
C LEU A 196 21.10 -0.34 2.24
N ARG A 197 21.86 -1.19 1.56
CA ARG A 197 23.32 -1.32 1.80
C ARG A 197 24.05 0.02 1.68
N LYS A 198 23.65 0.83 0.70
CA LYS A 198 24.26 2.13 0.42
C LYS A 198 23.73 3.22 1.34
N HIS A 199 22.43 3.26 1.59
CA HIS A 199 21.78 4.45 2.16
C HIS A 199 21.17 4.24 3.56
N ALA A 200 21.06 3.01 4.07
CA ALA A 200 20.51 2.74 5.40
C ALA A 200 21.55 2.99 6.52
N VAL A 201 21.99 4.24 6.63
CA VAL A 201 22.94 4.72 7.64
C VAL A 201 22.36 5.89 8.41
N GLY A 202 22.60 5.95 9.72
CA GLY A 202 22.25 7.09 10.56
C GLY A 202 23.28 8.22 10.47
N THR A 203 23.02 9.34 11.14
CA THR A 203 23.86 10.55 11.06
C THR A 203 25.27 10.36 11.62
N ARG A 204 25.49 9.34 12.46
CA ARG A 204 26.81 8.98 12.99
C ARG A 204 27.48 7.85 12.18
N GLY A 205 26.96 7.53 11.00
CA GLY A 205 27.46 6.45 10.14
C GLY A 205 27.09 5.04 10.62
N GLN A 206 26.27 4.91 11.67
CA GLN A 206 25.81 3.61 12.16
C GLN A 206 24.86 2.95 11.15
N ARG A 207 24.97 1.64 10.99
CA ARG A 207 24.03 0.88 10.15
C ARG A 207 22.64 0.87 10.81
N LEU A 208 21.60 1.04 9.99
CA LEU A 208 20.21 0.91 10.39
C LEU A 208 19.54 -0.18 9.55
N PHE A 209 18.59 -0.89 10.16
CA PHE A 209 18.03 -2.12 9.63
C PHE A 209 16.51 -2.04 9.53
N LEU A 210 15.96 -2.77 8.56
CA LEU A 210 14.55 -3.16 8.60
C LEU A 210 14.38 -4.42 9.44
N TYR A 211 13.21 -4.57 10.07
CA TYR A 211 12.85 -5.77 10.80
C TYR A 211 11.82 -6.61 10.05
N GLY A 212 12.21 -7.84 9.70
CA GLY A 212 11.44 -8.83 8.95
C GLY A 212 10.94 -9.98 9.83
N ASP A 213 10.02 -10.79 9.28
CA ASP A 213 9.71 -12.08 9.89
C ASP A 213 10.91 -13.03 9.72
N PRO A 214 10.89 -14.20 10.38
CA PRO A 214 11.95 -15.17 10.19
C PRO A 214 12.12 -15.65 8.74
N ALA A 215 11.15 -15.46 7.82
CA ALA A 215 11.29 -15.94 6.44
C ALA A 215 12.38 -15.18 5.67
N TYR A 216 12.67 -13.94 6.05
CA TYR A 216 13.76 -13.14 5.48
C TYR A 216 15.15 -13.69 5.79
N GLY A 217 15.33 -14.36 6.93
CA GLY A 217 16.62 -14.90 7.37
C GLY A 217 17.64 -13.81 7.73
N GLU A 218 18.85 -14.26 8.04
CA GLU A 218 19.96 -13.38 8.42
C GLU A 218 20.49 -12.61 7.22
N GLY A 219 20.66 -11.30 7.38
CA GLY A 219 21.20 -10.43 6.35
C GLY A 219 21.86 -9.19 6.95
N ASP A 220 22.63 -8.49 6.13
CA ASP A 220 23.43 -7.31 6.50
C ASP A 220 22.62 -6.00 6.57
N ILE A 221 21.33 -6.07 6.23
CA ILE A 221 20.42 -4.91 6.16
C ILE A 221 19.00 -5.19 6.68
N ILE A 222 18.66 -6.47 6.87
CA ILE A 222 17.38 -6.90 7.46
C ILE A 222 17.71 -7.74 8.67
N MET A 223 17.25 -7.27 9.83
CA MET A 223 17.16 -8.10 11.01
C MET A 223 15.89 -8.94 10.91
N SER A 224 16.00 -10.26 11.03
CA SER A 224 14.83 -11.14 11.07
C SER A 224 14.64 -11.72 12.46
N GLY A 225 13.41 -12.07 12.80
CA GLY A 225 13.17 -12.96 13.94
C GLY A 225 13.95 -14.28 13.79
N LEU A 226 14.32 -14.87 14.91
CA LEU A 226 15.15 -16.09 14.91
C LEU A 226 14.37 -17.27 14.34
N LYS A 227 14.94 -17.93 13.32
CA LYS A 227 14.34 -19.09 12.64
C LYS A 227 14.34 -20.31 13.55
N LYS A 228 13.24 -21.08 13.51
CA LYS A 228 13.16 -22.42 14.11
C LYS A 228 13.91 -23.46 13.27
N VAL A 229 15.21 -23.28 13.04
CA VAL A 229 16.05 -24.33 12.41
C VAL A 229 16.31 -25.46 13.41
N SER A 230 16.35 -25.12 14.70
CA SER A 230 16.38 -26.02 15.85
C SER A 230 15.37 -25.56 16.92
N ARG A 231 15.29 -26.28 18.06
CA ARG A 231 14.48 -25.87 19.20
C ARG A 231 15.07 -24.59 19.79
N LEU A 232 14.41 -23.45 19.53
CA LEU A 232 14.76 -22.16 20.13
C LEU A 232 14.87 -22.28 21.66
N THR A 233 15.89 -21.66 22.22
CA THR A 233 16.06 -21.50 23.67
C THR A 233 14.88 -20.71 24.27
N SER A 234 14.77 -20.67 25.59
CA SER A 234 13.78 -19.79 26.27
C SER A 234 14.02 -18.32 25.89
N LEU A 235 15.26 -17.85 25.98
CA LEU A 235 15.62 -16.47 25.69
C LEU A 235 15.29 -16.04 24.26
N GLU A 236 15.58 -16.88 23.27
CA GLU A 236 15.27 -16.59 21.86
C GLU A 236 13.76 -16.54 21.59
N ARG A 237 12.97 -17.38 22.29
CA ARG A 237 11.51 -17.34 22.21
C ARG A 237 10.96 -16.06 22.84
N ASP A 238 11.50 -15.66 23.98
CA ASP A 238 11.09 -14.44 24.67
C ASP A 238 11.44 -13.19 23.84
N LEU A 239 12.63 -13.14 23.24
CA LEU A 239 13.02 -12.08 22.31
C LEU A 239 12.11 -12.02 21.07
N ASN A 240 11.84 -13.16 20.43
CA ASN A 240 10.92 -13.20 19.28
C ASN A 240 9.50 -12.74 19.66
N LYS A 241 9.03 -13.12 20.86
CA LYS A 241 7.73 -12.70 21.39
C LYS A 241 7.70 -11.19 21.68
N GLU A 242 8.79 -10.63 22.20
CA GLU A 242 8.91 -9.19 22.42
C GLU A 242 8.96 -8.42 21.10
N MET A 243 9.78 -8.87 20.15
CA MET A 243 9.94 -8.22 18.85
C MET A 243 8.67 -8.26 17.99
N SER A 244 7.82 -9.28 18.14
CA SER A 244 6.55 -9.38 17.40
C SER A 244 5.58 -8.24 17.73
N ARG A 245 5.62 -7.72 18.97
CA ARG A 245 4.81 -6.58 19.41
C ARG A 245 5.08 -5.33 18.57
N TYR A 246 6.36 -5.08 18.24
CA TYR A 246 6.75 -3.93 17.42
C TYR A 246 6.46 -4.21 15.94
N ARG A 247 6.70 -5.44 15.48
CA ARG A 247 6.42 -5.83 14.09
C ARG A 247 4.93 -5.78 13.71
N GLN A 248 4.01 -5.86 14.68
CA GLN A 248 2.56 -5.87 14.46
C GLN A 248 2.05 -4.71 13.57
N CYS A 249 2.76 -3.59 13.53
CA CYS A 249 2.40 -2.48 12.66
C CYS A 249 2.38 -2.83 11.16
N ALA A 250 3.15 -3.83 10.71
CA ALA A 250 3.10 -4.32 9.34
C ALA A 250 1.72 -4.91 9.01
N GLU A 251 1.14 -5.64 9.96
CA GLU A 251 -0.22 -6.20 9.83
C GLU A 251 -1.27 -5.08 9.84
N TRP A 252 -1.13 -4.08 10.72
CA TRP A 252 -2.02 -2.91 10.76
C TRP A 252 -2.01 -2.13 9.45
N SER A 253 -0.84 -1.94 8.85
CA SER A 253 -0.68 -1.25 7.56
C SER A 253 -1.43 -1.96 6.43
N PHE A 254 -1.20 -3.27 6.25
CA PHE A 254 -1.94 -4.03 5.23
C PHE A 254 -3.42 -4.19 5.56
N GLY A 255 -3.76 -4.31 6.85
CA GLY A 255 -5.13 -4.30 7.35
C GLY A 255 -5.84 -3.01 6.97
N LYS A 256 -5.18 -1.86 7.12
CA LYS A 256 -5.72 -0.56 6.72
C LYS A 256 -5.95 -0.47 5.22
N VAL A 257 -4.99 -0.89 4.38
CA VAL A 257 -5.17 -0.93 2.92
C VAL A 257 -6.41 -1.73 2.53
N THR A 258 -6.56 -2.93 3.10
CA THR A 258 -7.65 -3.84 2.72
C THR A 258 -8.99 -3.47 3.33
N THR A 259 -9.00 -2.76 4.46
CA THR A 259 -10.22 -2.20 5.07
C THR A 259 -10.74 -1.00 4.29
N LEU A 260 -9.84 -0.10 3.87
CA LEU A 260 -10.21 1.06 3.06
C LEU A 260 -10.62 0.63 1.66
N PHE A 261 -9.86 -0.28 1.05
CA PHE A 261 -9.97 -0.66 -0.36
C PHE A 261 -10.16 -2.18 -0.52
N PRO A 262 -11.33 -2.73 -0.12
CA PRO A 262 -11.61 -4.16 -0.16
C PRO A 262 -11.61 -4.76 -1.57
N PHE A 263 -11.71 -3.94 -2.62
CA PHE A 263 -11.61 -4.40 -4.01
C PHE A 263 -10.33 -5.21 -4.26
N THR A 264 -9.22 -4.84 -3.60
CA THR A 264 -7.93 -5.54 -3.69
C THR A 264 -7.96 -6.99 -3.23
N ARG A 265 -8.93 -7.37 -2.39
CA ARG A 265 -9.14 -8.74 -1.90
C ARG A 265 -10.26 -9.50 -2.61
N ASN A 266 -10.99 -8.86 -3.51
CA ASN A 266 -12.07 -9.53 -4.23
C ASN A 266 -11.52 -10.43 -5.33
N GLU A 267 -11.30 -11.70 -5.01
CA GLU A 267 -10.79 -12.69 -5.96
C GLU A 267 -11.70 -12.89 -7.16
N TYR A 268 -13.02 -12.75 -7.03
CA TYR A 268 -13.95 -12.94 -8.15
C TYR A 268 -13.81 -11.86 -9.22
N LEU A 269 -13.45 -10.64 -8.81
CA LEU A 269 -13.31 -9.48 -9.70
C LEU A 269 -11.87 -9.20 -10.10
N ASN A 270 -10.89 -9.68 -9.34
CA ASN A 270 -9.47 -9.56 -9.66
C ASN A 270 -9.05 -10.61 -10.70
N LYS A 271 -9.39 -10.31 -11.96
CA LYS A 271 -9.11 -11.16 -13.11
C LYS A 271 -7.87 -10.66 -13.85
N LEU A 272 -6.77 -11.42 -13.78
CA LEU A 272 -5.57 -11.14 -14.56
C LEU A 272 -5.89 -11.17 -16.07
N GLY A 273 -5.35 -10.19 -16.80
CA GLY A 273 -5.57 -10.02 -18.24
C GLY A 273 -6.89 -9.32 -18.61
N LEU A 274 -7.82 -9.16 -17.67
CA LEU A 274 -9.08 -8.44 -17.86
C LEU A 274 -9.17 -7.16 -17.02
N SER A 275 -8.35 -7.05 -15.98
CA SER A 275 -8.28 -5.89 -15.10
C SER A 275 -6.84 -5.62 -14.68
N ALA A 276 -6.53 -4.36 -14.37
CA ALA A 276 -5.20 -3.95 -13.95
C ALA A 276 -4.93 -4.27 -12.48
N VAL A 277 -5.07 -5.54 -12.08
CA VAL A 277 -5.01 -5.98 -10.67
C VAL A 277 -3.74 -5.51 -9.96
N GLY A 278 -2.59 -5.59 -10.65
CA GLY A 278 -1.30 -5.06 -10.17
C GLY A 278 -1.38 -3.60 -9.75
N ARG A 279 -1.90 -2.77 -10.66
CA ARG A 279 -2.04 -1.33 -10.50
C ARG A 279 -3.01 -0.97 -9.38
N HIS A 280 -4.14 -1.68 -9.29
CA HIS A 280 -5.17 -1.41 -8.27
C HIS A 280 -4.62 -1.53 -6.84
N PHE A 281 -3.74 -2.52 -6.58
CA PHE A 281 -3.13 -2.64 -5.27
C PHE A 281 -2.19 -1.48 -4.96
N LEU A 282 -1.30 -1.12 -5.88
CA LEU A 282 -0.38 0.02 -5.69
C LEU A 282 -1.13 1.35 -5.50
N LEU A 283 -2.20 1.59 -6.28
CA LEU A 283 -3.11 2.73 -6.07
C LEU A 283 -3.74 2.70 -4.68
N SER A 284 -4.18 1.53 -4.21
CA SER A 284 -4.76 1.39 -2.88
C SER A 284 -3.74 1.69 -1.77
N VAL A 285 -2.46 1.35 -1.96
CA VAL A 285 -1.39 1.74 -1.02
C VAL A 285 -1.16 3.25 -1.06
N LEU A 286 -1.07 3.87 -2.25
CA LEU A 286 -0.92 5.34 -2.38
C LEU A 286 -2.06 6.09 -1.69
N PHE A 287 -3.31 5.69 -1.95
CA PHE A 287 -4.46 6.30 -1.29
C PHE A 287 -4.52 5.98 0.21
N THR A 288 -4.00 4.83 0.65
CA THR A 288 -3.87 4.55 2.10
C THR A 288 -2.84 5.48 2.74
N ASN A 289 -1.73 5.78 2.06
CA ASN A 289 -0.76 6.76 2.56
C ASN A 289 -1.38 8.17 2.62
N ALA A 290 -2.14 8.56 1.59
CA ALA A 290 -2.89 9.82 1.61
C ALA A 290 -3.90 9.88 2.77
N HIS A 291 -4.65 8.80 3.00
CA HIS A 291 -5.55 8.64 4.14
C HIS A 291 -4.79 8.66 5.47
N THR A 292 -3.57 8.13 5.53
CA THR A 292 -2.71 8.24 6.72
C THR A 292 -2.30 9.69 6.95
N CYS A 293 -1.94 10.45 5.93
CA CYS A 293 -1.61 11.88 6.07
C CYS A 293 -2.80 12.69 6.61
N LEU A 294 -4.02 12.40 6.15
CA LEU A 294 -5.23 13.15 6.52
C LEU A 294 -5.85 12.73 7.86
N TYR A 295 -5.85 11.43 8.17
CA TYR A 295 -6.62 10.88 9.29
C TYR A 295 -5.76 10.07 10.29
N GLY A 296 -4.45 10.02 10.09
CA GLY A 296 -3.53 9.24 10.92
C GLY A 296 -3.65 7.73 10.68
N SER A 297 -2.92 6.96 11.48
CA SER A 297 -2.93 5.49 11.46
C SER A 297 -2.68 4.91 12.84
N GLU A 298 -3.07 3.65 13.03
CA GLU A 298 -2.74 2.90 14.26
C GLU A 298 -1.22 2.86 14.50
N THR A 299 -0.44 2.63 13.45
CA THR A 299 1.03 2.67 13.47
C THR A 299 1.57 4.01 13.97
N SER A 300 1.14 5.13 13.39
CA SER A 300 1.60 6.47 13.81
C SER A 300 1.29 6.77 15.28
N ARG A 301 0.11 6.34 15.75
CA ARG A 301 -0.29 6.48 17.15
C ARG A 301 0.52 5.56 18.06
N PHE A 302 0.79 4.34 17.63
CA PHE A 302 1.57 3.37 18.41
C PHE A 302 3.00 3.85 18.66
N TYR A 303 3.67 4.37 17.63
CA TYR A 303 5.05 4.88 17.73
C TYR A 303 5.14 6.35 18.18
N GLY A 304 4.01 7.06 18.27
CA GLY A 304 3.98 8.48 18.63
C GLY A 304 4.68 9.37 17.60
N LEU A 305 4.67 8.98 16.32
CA LEU A 305 5.28 9.73 15.23
C LEU A 305 4.20 10.11 14.21
N PRO A 306 3.86 11.40 14.05
CA PRO A 306 2.83 11.81 13.11
C PRO A 306 3.27 11.58 11.66
N PRO A 307 2.32 11.27 10.75
CA PRO A 307 2.59 11.23 9.32
C PRO A 307 2.91 12.63 8.77
N PRO A 308 3.55 12.72 7.59
CA PRO A 308 3.72 13.99 6.91
C PRO A 308 2.35 14.60 6.55
N LEU A 309 2.34 15.90 6.29
CA LEU A 309 1.19 16.55 5.66
C LEU A 309 0.99 15.99 4.24
N LEU A 310 -0.27 16.03 3.77
CA LEU A 310 -0.64 15.50 2.46
C LEU A 310 0.19 16.14 1.32
N ASP A 311 0.32 17.46 1.33
CA ASP A 311 1.10 18.22 0.34
C ASP A 311 2.60 17.88 0.39
N SER A 312 3.14 17.63 1.58
CA SER A 312 4.54 17.22 1.75
C SER A 312 4.80 15.78 1.33
N TYR A 313 3.78 14.93 1.27
CA TYR A 313 3.90 13.56 0.77
C TYR A 313 3.87 13.51 -0.76
N PHE A 314 3.03 14.35 -1.39
CA PHE A 314 2.88 14.48 -2.84
C PHE A 314 3.66 15.69 -3.39
N CYS A 315 4.95 15.77 -3.08
CA CYS A 315 5.87 16.81 -3.57
C CYS A 315 6.92 16.25 -4.54
#